data_AF-A0A930QP45-F1
#
_entry.id   AF-A0A930QP45-F1
#
_cell.length_a   1.000
_cell.length_b   1.000
_cell.length_c   1.000
_cell.angle_alpha   90.00
_cell.angle_beta   90.00
_cell.angle_gamma   90.00
#
_symmetry.space_group_name_H-M   'P 1'
#
loop_
_entity.id
_entity.type
_entity.pdbx_description
1 polymer ?
#
loop_
_entity_poly.entity_id
_entity_poly.type
_entity_poly.pdbx_seq_one_letter_code
_entity_poly.pdbx_strand_id
1 'polypeptide(L)'
;MTIDEEVNREAQKKAFLYTALIFAVLMLITQWYATQAVAEECGYDPLLGSYISIGSSKIYPPYDYLLWSYDEYISRAIPDILDAYSALAQIVLLISMVLMYFIKKNLLVQTSHGSASFASKKDIDQSDLGSYASKNGGVYEYRKTKKKFLGLIPYTKKEKIIKDSGVVVGINPYTHKLMLHDGVEHMLLMAPTRSGKGVCTIIPTGLIWKHSIFFFDPKGELWNLTSGYRKNVLKQKVLKFQPLCTDGSAARWNPLAEVNYRTTEELSDVQSI
;
A
#
# COMPACT_ATOMS: atom_id res chain seq x y z
N MET A 1 -15.25 -7.72 -0.61
CA MET A 1 -14.81 -6.63 -1.49
C MET A 1 -13.37 -6.94 -1.85
N THR A 2 -13.08 -7.16 -3.12
CA THR A 2 -11.70 -7.49 -3.55
C THR A 2 -10.81 -6.24 -3.40
N ILE A 3 -9.49 -6.43 -3.27
CA ILE A 3 -8.53 -5.30 -3.17
C ILE A 3 -8.70 -4.35 -4.37
N ASP A 4 -8.96 -4.90 -5.56
CA ASP A 4 -9.20 -4.14 -6.78
C ASP A 4 -10.48 -3.28 -6.72
N GLU A 5 -11.55 -3.76 -6.10
CA GLU A 5 -12.78 -2.98 -5.89
C GLU A 5 -12.55 -1.78 -4.96
N GLU A 6 -11.74 -1.97 -3.91
CA GLU A 6 -11.41 -0.90 -2.98
C GLU A 6 -10.51 0.16 -3.64
N VAL A 7 -9.50 -0.26 -4.41
CA VAL A 7 -8.64 0.63 -5.20
C VAL A 7 -9.47 1.40 -6.23
N ASN A 8 -10.36 0.73 -6.95
CA ASN A 8 -11.22 1.38 -7.94
C ASN A 8 -12.23 2.34 -7.28
N ARG A 9 -12.73 2.03 -6.08
CA ARG A 9 -13.57 2.95 -5.29
C ARG A 9 -12.78 4.19 -4.86
N GLU A 10 -11.53 4.04 -4.43
CA GLU A 10 -10.66 5.19 -4.14
C GLU A 10 -10.37 6.02 -5.40
N ALA A 11 -10.07 5.36 -6.52
CA ALA A 11 -9.85 6.01 -7.80
C ALA A 11 -11.07 6.83 -8.23
N GLN A 12 -12.29 6.28 -8.07
CA GLN A 12 -13.53 7.01 -8.33
C GLN A 12 -13.69 8.23 -7.43
N LYS A 13 -13.43 8.10 -6.12
CA LYS A 13 -13.47 9.22 -5.18
C LYS A 13 -12.48 10.32 -5.56
N LYS A 14 -11.24 9.96 -5.90
CA LYS A 14 -10.20 10.91 -6.34
C LYS A 14 -10.59 11.58 -7.66
N ALA A 15 -11.08 10.83 -8.64
CA ALA A 15 -11.54 11.35 -9.92
C ALA A 15 -12.66 12.39 -9.73
N PHE A 16 -13.65 12.06 -8.89
CA PHE A 16 -14.73 12.97 -8.55
C PHE A 16 -14.20 14.24 -7.87
N LEU A 17 -13.35 14.09 -6.85
CA LEU A 17 -12.78 15.23 -6.12
C LEU A 17 -11.99 16.17 -7.05
N TYR A 18 -11.11 15.62 -7.89
CA TYR A 18 -10.31 16.40 -8.84
C TYR A 18 -11.20 17.11 -9.87
N THR A 19 -12.21 16.42 -10.40
CA THR A 19 -13.13 17.03 -11.37
C THR A 19 -13.96 18.13 -10.72
N ALA A 20 -14.47 17.92 -9.50
CA ALA A 20 -15.24 18.92 -8.77
C ALA A 20 -14.40 20.17 -8.46
N LEU A 21 -13.14 20.00 -8.08
CA LEU A 21 -12.21 21.10 -7.85
C LEU A 21 -11.93 21.87 -9.15
N ILE A 22 -11.61 21.17 -10.23
CA ILE A 22 -11.36 21.77 -11.55
C ILE A 22 -12.60 22.52 -12.04
N PHE A 23 -13.78 21.93 -11.90
CA PHE A 23 -15.06 22.56 -12.26
C PHE A 23 -15.29 23.84 -11.46
N ALA A 24 -15.12 23.81 -10.13
CA ALA A 24 -15.31 25.00 -9.30
C ALA A 24 -14.36 26.13 -9.69
N VAL A 25 -13.09 25.83 -9.96
CA VAL A 25 -12.09 26.82 -10.39
C VAL A 25 -12.43 27.39 -11.77
N LEU A 26 -12.73 26.54 -12.75
CA LEU A 26 -13.10 27.00 -14.09
C LEU A 26 -14.39 27.82 -14.07
N MET A 27 -15.39 27.39 -13.32
CA MET A 27 -16.65 28.11 -13.17
C MET A 27 -16.43 29.50 -12.58
N LEU A 28 -15.62 29.62 -11.52
CA LEU A 28 -15.28 30.92 -10.93
C LEU A 28 -14.57 31.84 -11.93
N ILE A 29 -13.58 31.32 -12.67
CA ILE A 29 -12.84 32.10 -13.68
C ILE A 29 -13.79 32.57 -14.80
N THR A 30 -14.65 31.68 -15.29
CA THR A 30 -15.58 31.99 -16.38
C THR A 30 -16.66 32.96 -15.94
N GLN A 31 -17.20 32.82 -14.73
CA GLN A 31 -18.18 33.77 -14.17
C GLN A 31 -17.54 35.15 -13.94
N TRP A 32 -16.29 35.17 -13.49
CA TRP A 32 -15.56 36.42 -13.34
C TRP A 32 -15.30 37.11 -14.67
N TYR A 33 -14.89 36.33 -15.69
CA TYR A 33 -14.73 36.82 -17.05
C TYR A 33 -16.04 37.41 -17.60
N ALA A 34 -17.15 36.68 -17.50
CA ALA A 34 -18.47 37.16 -17.94
C ALA A 34 -18.85 38.46 -17.23
N THR A 35 -18.60 38.55 -15.93
CA THR A 35 -18.87 39.77 -15.15
C THR A 35 -18.04 40.96 -15.66
N GLN A 36 -16.74 40.80 -15.87
CA GLN A 36 -15.91 41.91 -16.35
C GLN A 36 -16.27 42.30 -17.79
N ALA A 37 -16.55 41.33 -18.66
CA ALA A 37 -16.91 41.59 -20.05
C ALA A 37 -18.22 42.39 -20.16
N VAL A 38 -19.26 41.98 -19.43
CA VAL A 38 -20.53 42.73 -19.38
C VAL A 38 -20.33 44.13 -18.81
N ALA A 39 -19.53 44.27 -17.75
CA ALA A 39 -19.22 45.56 -17.15
C ALA A 39 -18.50 46.50 -18.13
N GLU A 40 -17.56 45.98 -18.91
CA GLU A 40 -16.82 46.74 -19.92
C GLU A 40 -17.72 47.19 -21.07
N GLU A 41 -18.57 46.29 -21.59
CA GLU A 41 -19.54 46.60 -22.65
C GLU A 41 -20.57 47.66 -22.23
N CYS A 42 -20.96 47.65 -20.95
CA CYS A 42 -21.85 48.66 -20.37
C CYS A 42 -21.13 49.95 -19.94
N GLY A 43 -19.81 50.06 -20.17
CA GLY A 43 -19.03 51.24 -19.79
C GLY A 43 -18.91 51.46 -18.27
N TYR A 44 -19.04 50.39 -17.48
CA TYR A 44 -19.04 50.41 -16.00
C TYR A 44 -20.12 51.34 -15.43
N ASP A 45 -21.35 51.24 -15.97
CA ASP A 45 -22.50 52.03 -15.54
C ASP A 45 -22.78 51.86 -14.02
N PRO A 46 -23.07 52.95 -13.29
CA PRO A 46 -23.39 52.88 -11.86
C PRO A 46 -24.55 51.95 -11.48
N LEU A 47 -25.48 51.67 -12.41
CA LEU A 47 -26.61 50.77 -12.20
C LEU A 47 -26.20 49.29 -12.01
N LEU A 48 -25.00 48.91 -12.45
CA LEU A 48 -24.46 47.56 -12.27
C LEU A 48 -23.99 47.28 -10.84
N GLY A 49 -23.90 48.31 -9.99
CA GLY A 49 -23.57 48.18 -8.57
C GLY A 49 -22.13 48.56 -8.24
N SER A 50 -21.63 48.07 -7.11
CA SER A 50 -20.35 48.48 -6.55
C SER A 50 -19.18 47.63 -7.06
N TYR A 51 -18.17 48.29 -7.62
CA TYR A 51 -16.88 47.68 -7.97
C TYR A 51 -15.76 48.19 -7.06
N ILE A 52 -14.66 47.43 -7.02
CA ILE A 52 -13.42 47.87 -6.38
C ILE A 52 -12.55 48.53 -7.45
N SER A 53 -12.13 49.78 -7.22
CA SER A 53 -11.19 50.48 -8.10
C SER A 53 -9.76 50.21 -7.65
N ILE A 54 -8.95 49.58 -8.50
CA ILE A 54 -7.51 49.41 -8.31
C ILE A 54 -6.79 50.16 -9.44
N GLY A 55 -6.26 51.35 -9.14
CA GLY A 55 -5.68 52.22 -10.16
C GLY A 55 -6.72 52.69 -11.19
N SER A 56 -6.48 52.41 -12.46
CA SER A 56 -7.42 52.68 -13.56
C SER A 56 -8.41 51.55 -13.84
N SER A 57 -8.24 50.39 -13.21
CA SER A 57 -9.08 49.22 -13.43
C SER A 57 -10.23 49.17 -12.42
N LYS A 58 -11.44 48.92 -12.91
CA LYS A 58 -12.63 48.70 -12.11
C LYS A 58 -12.92 47.20 -12.10
N ILE A 59 -12.98 46.58 -10.93
CA ILE A 59 -13.12 45.13 -10.81
C ILE A 59 -14.41 44.82 -10.06
N TYR A 60 -15.33 44.15 -10.76
CA TYR A 60 -16.54 43.60 -10.15
C TYR A 60 -16.30 42.21 -9.53
N PRO A 61 -17.02 41.86 -8.44
CA PRO A 61 -17.08 40.50 -7.91
C PRO A 61 -17.49 39.45 -8.95
N PRO A 62 -16.96 38.21 -8.88
CA PRO A 62 -17.18 37.20 -9.92
C PRO A 62 -18.61 36.68 -10.04
N TYR A 63 -19.53 37.03 -9.13
CA TYR A 63 -20.92 36.57 -9.12
C TYR A 63 -21.93 37.61 -9.65
N ASP A 64 -21.49 38.82 -9.97
CA ASP A 64 -22.41 39.91 -10.32
C ASP A 64 -23.11 39.68 -11.66
N TYR A 65 -22.46 39.00 -12.62
CA TYR A 65 -23.13 38.54 -13.84
C TYR A 65 -24.45 37.80 -13.53
N LEU A 66 -24.43 36.87 -12.58
CA LEU A 66 -25.64 36.13 -12.19
C LEU A 66 -26.68 37.05 -11.56
N LEU A 67 -26.26 37.99 -10.71
CA LEU A 67 -27.17 38.96 -10.10
C LEU A 67 -27.87 39.80 -11.17
N TRP A 68 -27.13 40.29 -12.17
CA TRP A 68 -27.67 41.07 -13.29
C TRP A 68 -28.59 40.24 -14.18
N SER A 69 -28.27 38.96 -14.42
CA SER A 69 -29.13 38.05 -15.17
C SER A 69 -30.46 37.74 -14.47
N TYR A 70 -30.50 37.74 -13.14
CA TYR A 70 -31.73 37.50 -12.36
C TYR A 70 -32.50 38.78 -12.01
N ASP A 71 -31.88 39.96 -12.14
CA ASP A 71 -32.54 41.23 -11.92
C ASP A 71 -33.45 41.58 -13.11
N GLU A 72 -34.75 41.78 -12.85
CA GLU A 72 -35.76 42.03 -13.89
C GLU A 72 -35.55 43.38 -14.61
N TYR A 73 -34.94 44.36 -13.94
CA TYR A 73 -34.69 45.67 -14.52
C TYR A 73 -33.44 45.63 -15.42
N ILE A 74 -32.34 45.07 -14.91
CA ILE A 74 -31.08 45.00 -15.65
C ILE A 74 -31.19 44.05 -16.85
N SER A 75 -31.82 42.88 -16.67
CA SER A 75 -32.01 41.91 -17.76
C SER A 75 -32.86 42.45 -18.92
N ARG A 76 -33.81 43.35 -18.65
CA ARG A 76 -34.58 44.05 -19.69
C ARG A 76 -33.83 45.20 -20.34
N ALA A 77 -32.92 45.85 -19.61
CA ALA A 77 -32.16 46.98 -20.12
C ALA A 77 -31.03 46.55 -21.06
N ILE A 78 -30.35 45.44 -20.76
CA ILE A 78 -29.20 44.93 -21.51
C ILE A 78 -29.33 43.43 -21.90
N PRO A 79 -30.44 43.02 -22.55
CA PRO A 79 -30.70 41.60 -22.83
C PRO A 79 -29.64 41.00 -23.77
N ASP A 80 -29.29 41.69 -24.86
CA ASP A 80 -28.36 41.19 -25.87
C ASP A 80 -26.95 40.94 -25.32
N ILE A 81 -26.50 41.80 -24.40
CA ILE A 81 -25.19 41.70 -23.75
C ILE A 81 -25.16 40.50 -22.80
N LEU A 82 -26.20 40.31 -21.99
CA LEU A 82 -26.25 39.19 -21.04
C LEU A 82 -26.40 37.85 -21.76
N ASP A 83 -27.21 37.81 -22.83
CA ASP A 83 -27.45 36.62 -23.64
C ASP A 83 -26.17 36.14 -24.36
N ALA A 84 -25.30 37.06 -24.78
CA ALA A 84 -24.02 36.73 -25.41
C ALA A 84 -23.11 35.83 -24.56
N TYR A 85 -23.20 35.94 -23.22
CA TYR A 85 -22.38 35.18 -22.27
C TYR A 85 -23.13 34.04 -21.56
N SER A 86 -24.45 33.92 -21.80
CA SER A 86 -25.35 32.97 -21.12
C SER A 86 -24.97 31.50 -21.27
N ALA A 87 -24.28 31.15 -22.36
CA ALA A 87 -23.87 29.78 -22.69
C ALA A 87 -22.55 29.34 -22.02
N LEU A 88 -21.76 30.27 -21.46
CA LEU A 88 -20.43 29.97 -20.96
C LEU A 88 -20.44 28.96 -19.79
N ALA A 89 -21.43 29.06 -18.89
CA ALA A 89 -21.58 28.16 -17.77
C ALA A 89 -21.85 26.70 -18.20
N GLN A 90 -22.72 26.52 -19.21
CA GLN A 90 -23.09 25.22 -19.76
C GLN A 90 -21.90 24.61 -20.50
N ILE A 91 -21.11 25.42 -21.22
CA ILE A 91 -19.88 24.97 -21.87
C ILE A 91 -18.88 24.44 -20.83
N VAL A 92 -18.65 25.17 -19.74
CA VAL A 92 -17.75 24.73 -18.66
C VAL A 92 -18.25 23.43 -18.01
N LEU A 93 -19.56 23.31 -17.79
CA LEU A 93 -20.17 22.08 -17.28
C LEU A 93 -19.89 20.89 -18.22
N LEU A 94 -20.13 21.04 -19.52
CA LEU A 94 -19.88 19.98 -20.51
C LEU A 94 -18.40 19.57 -20.55
N ILE A 95 -17.49 20.55 -20.56
CA ILE A 95 -16.04 20.30 -20.52
C ILE A 95 -15.66 19.53 -19.25
N SER A 96 -16.23 19.91 -18.10
CA SER A 96 -15.97 19.22 -16.83
C SER A 96 -16.46 17.77 -16.81
N MET A 97 -17.58 17.46 -17.47
CA MET A 97 -18.08 16.09 -17.61
C MET A 97 -17.16 15.23 -18.48
N VAL A 98 -16.67 15.80 -19.58
CA VAL A 98 -15.70 15.12 -20.46
C VAL A 98 -14.38 14.87 -19.72
N LEU A 99 -13.88 15.88 -19.00
CA LEU A 99 -12.69 15.74 -18.15
C LEU A 99 -12.87 14.65 -17.08
N MET A 100 -14.06 14.57 -16.46
CA MET A 100 -14.36 13.53 -15.47
C MET A 100 -14.17 12.14 -16.06
N TYR A 101 -14.69 11.91 -17.27
CA TYR A 101 -14.55 10.64 -17.97
C TYR A 101 -13.08 10.28 -18.19
N PHE A 102 -12.26 11.21 -18.71
CA PHE A 102 -10.84 10.97 -18.95
C PHE A 102 -10.03 10.76 -17.67
N ILE A 103 -10.25 11.58 -16.63
CA ILE A 103 -9.58 11.45 -15.34
C ILE A 103 -9.94 10.11 -14.69
N LYS A 104 -11.24 9.74 -14.67
CA LYS A 104 -11.70 8.46 -14.15
C LYS A 104 -11.07 7.30 -14.93
N LYS A 105 -11.10 7.36 -16.26
CA LYS A 105 -10.51 6.32 -17.13
C LYS A 105 -9.03 6.10 -16.84
N ASN A 106 -8.27 7.18 -16.60
CA ASN A 106 -6.83 7.10 -16.30
C ASN A 106 -6.53 6.60 -14.88
N LEU A 107 -7.46 6.74 -13.94
CA LEU A 107 -7.29 6.28 -12.55
C LEU A 107 -7.82 4.87 -12.29
N LEU A 108 -8.70 4.35 -13.15
CA LEU A 108 -9.24 3.01 -13.02
C LEU A 108 -8.18 1.97 -13.38
N VAL A 109 -8.04 0.96 -12.54
CA VAL A 109 -7.16 -0.19 -12.79
C VAL A 109 -8.00 -1.27 -13.45
N GLN A 110 -7.69 -1.60 -14.71
CA GLN A 110 -8.37 -2.67 -15.46
C GLN A 110 -7.68 -4.01 -15.18
N THR A 111 -8.37 -4.94 -14.52
CA THR A 111 -7.80 -6.22 -14.08
C THR A 111 -8.62 -7.40 -14.59
N SER A 112 -8.98 -7.42 -15.88
CA SER A 112 -9.73 -8.53 -16.48
C SER A 112 -9.02 -9.89 -16.39
N HIS A 113 -7.68 -9.90 -16.25
CA HIS A 113 -6.87 -11.12 -16.12
C HIS A 113 -6.02 -11.16 -14.84
N GLY A 114 -6.33 -10.31 -13.85
CA GLY A 114 -5.57 -10.14 -12.62
C GLY A 114 -4.58 -8.97 -12.67
N SER A 115 -4.45 -8.25 -11.55
CA SER A 115 -3.56 -7.10 -11.33
C SER A 115 -2.10 -7.48 -11.03
N ALA A 116 -1.71 -8.74 -11.28
CA ALA A 116 -0.40 -9.24 -10.90
C ALA A 116 0.71 -8.42 -11.58
N SER A 117 1.41 -7.63 -10.77
CA SER A 117 2.59 -6.87 -11.15
C SER A 117 3.70 -7.19 -10.17
N PHE A 118 4.95 -6.95 -10.57
CA PHE A 118 6.06 -7.08 -9.64
C PHE A 118 5.87 -6.10 -8.49
N ALA A 119 6.10 -6.58 -7.26
CA ALA A 119 5.92 -5.80 -6.06
C ALA A 119 6.73 -4.50 -6.11
N SER A 120 6.06 -3.37 -5.93
CA SER A 120 6.71 -2.08 -5.73
C SER A 120 7.33 -1.98 -4.34
N LYS A 121 8.17 -0.96 -4.12
CA LYS A 121 8.70 -0.66 -2.78
C LYS A 121 7.59 -0.55 -1.74
N LYS A 122 6.46 0.09 -2.09
CA LYS A 122 5.32 0.27 -1.20
C LYS A 122 4.66 -1.07 -0.86
N ASP A 123 4.56 -1.99 -1.82
CA ASP A 123 3.97 -3.30 -1.61
C ASP A 123 4.84 -4.15 -0.68
N ILE A 124 6.17 -4.14 -0.87
CA ILE A 124 7.09 -4.79 0.06
C ILE A 124 6.99 -4.15 1.46
N ASP A 125 6.94 -2.82 1.53
CA ASP A 125 6.73 -2.04 2.76
C ASP A 125 5.31 -2.10 3.34
N GLN A 126 4.39 -2.84 2.72
CA GLN A 126 3.06 -3.19 3.24
C GLN A 126 2.93 -4.70 3.51
N SER A 127 3.75 -5.52 2.87
CA SER A 127 3.78 -6.97 3.05
C SER A 127 4.36 -7.41 4.40
N ASP A 128 4.11 -8.65 4.77
CA ASP A 128 4.74 -9.30 5.91
C ASP A 128 6.14 -9.87 5.59
N LEU A 129 6.64 -9.65 4.37
CA LEU A 129 7.91 -10.13 3.85
C LEU A 129 8.98 -9.04 4.03
N GLY A 130 9.50 -8.90 5.24
CA GLY A 130 10.45 -7.83 5.50
C GLY A 130 11.23 -8.00 6.77
N SER A 131 12.20 -7.09 6.96
CA SER A 131 12.91 -6.98 8.22
C SER A 131 12.04 -6.39 9.32
N TYR A 132 10.71 -6.33 9.22
CA TYR A 132 9.86 -5.65 10.19
C TYR A 132 8.70 -6.53 10.68
N ALA A 133 8.44 -6.50 11.99
CA ALA A 133 7.44 -7.33 12.66
C ALA A 133 6.02 -6.85 12.32
N SER A 134 5.21 -7.78 11.82
CA SER A 134 3.76 -7.65 11.68
C SER A 134 3.15 -8.60 12.69
N LYS A 135 2.27 -8.10 13.56
CA LYS A 135 1.75 -8.96 14.63
C LYS A 135 0.62 -9.88 14.19
N ASN A 136 -0.10 -9.56 13.11
CA ASN A 136 -1.25 -10.33 12.63
C ASN A 136 -1.58 -9.94 11.16
N GLY A 137 -0.69 -10.24 10.21
CA GLY A 137 -1.08 -10.30 8.78
C GLY A 137 -1.20 -8.99 7.99
N GLY A 138 -0.84 -7.83 8.55
CA GLY A 138 -0.92 -6.58 7.76
C GLY A 138 -0.76 -5.25 8.49
N VAL A 139 -0.14 -5.21 9.69
CA VAL A 139 0.13 -3.94 10.39
C VAL A 139 1.49 -4.00 11.08
N TYR A 140 2.38 -3.11 10.66
CA TYR A 140 3.70 -2.89 11.28
C TYR A 140 3.55 -2.55 12.76
N GLU A 141 4.23 -3.32 13.62
CA GLU A 141 4.45 -2.85 14.97
C GLU A 141 5.51 -1.74 14.96
N TYR A 142 5.16 -0.59 15.53
CA TYR A 142 6.07 0.54 15.68
C TYR A 142 6.49 0.67 17.13
N ARG A 143 7.80 0.73 17.37
CA ARG A 143 8.33 1.24 18.63
C ARG A 143 8.33 2.77 18.58
N LYS A 144 7.77 3.41 19.60
CA LYS A 144 7.88 4.86 19.79
C LYS A 144 9.20 5.16 20.50
N THR A 145 10.16 5.72 19.79
CA THR A 145 11.45 6.13 20.34
C THR A 145 11.42 7.65 20.55
N LYS A 146 11.63 8.12 21.79
CA LYS A 146 11.82 9.54 22.06
C LYS A 146 13.20 9.95 21.53
N LYS A 147 13.25 10.85 20.56
CA LYS A 147 14.49 11.45 20.05
C LYS A 147 14.49 12.94 20.33
N LYS A 148 15.68 13.54 20.36
CA LYS A 148 15.83 14.99 20.50
C LYS A 148 16.25 15.58 19.15
N PHE A 149 15.48 16.51 18.62
CA PHE A 149 15.90 17.33 17.49
C PHE A 149 16.92 18.36 17.99
N LEU A 150 18.10 18.40 17.37
CA LEU A 150 19.24 19.23 17.79
C LEU A 150 19.62 19.11 19.29
N GLY A 151 19.31 17.98 19.94
CA GLY A 151 19.60 17.78 21.37
C GLY A 151 18.68 18.53 22.35
N LEU A 152 17.73 19.33 21.86
CA LEU A 152 16.90 20.22 22.69
C LEU A 152 15.41 19.87 22.66
N ILE A 153 14.85 19.55 21.48
CA ILE A 153 13.39 19.40 21.32
C ILE A 153 13.01 17.91 21.30
N PRO A 154 12.32 17.38 22.34
CA PRO A 154 11.90 15.99 22.34
C PRO A 154 10.78 15.77 21.32
N TYR A 155 10.99 14.86 20.38
CA TYR A 155 9.97 14.38 19.45
C TYR A 155 9.87 12.86 19.51
N THR A 156 8.68 12.34 19.19
CA THR A 156 8.47 10.89 19.14
C THR A 156 8.67 10.41 17.71
N LYS A 157 9.71 9.62 17.47
CA LYS A 157 9.91 8.92 16.20
C LYS A 157 9.25 7.55 16.28
N LYS A 158 8.39 7.23 15.31
CA LYS A 158 7.93 5.85 15.12
C LYS A 158 9.00 5.11 14.33
N GLU A 159 9.55 4.04 14.90
CA GLU A 159 10.51 3.15 14.26
C GLU A 159 9.88 1.77 14.12
N LYS A 160 9.91 1.20 12.91
CA LYS A 160 9.37 -0.15 12.66
C LYS A 160 10.19 -1.18 13.44
N ILE A 161 9.53 -2.06 14.19
CA ILE A 161 10.18 -3.15 14.92
C ILE A 161 10.74 -4.15 13.92
N ILE A 162 11.98 -4.63 14.12
CA ILE A 162 12.64 -5.51 13.17
C ILE A 162 12.30 -6.99 13.44
N LYS A 163 11.96 -7.78 12.40
CA LYS A 163 11.86 -9.25 12.52
C LYS A 163 13.26 -9.82 12.73
N ASP A 164 13.39 -10.69 13.72
CA ASP A 164 14.64 -11.36 14.07
C ASP A 164 14.61 -12.87 13.82
N SER A 165 13.47 -13.40 13.34
CA SER A 165 13.23 -14.79 12.97
C SER A 165 12.27 -14.83 11.77
N GLY A 166 12.42 -15.86 10.93
CA GLY A 166 11.57 -16.10 9.77
C GLY A 166 12.27 -16.95 8.70
N VAL A 167 11.51 -17.49 7.77
CA VAL A 167 12.02 -18.12 6.56
C VAL A 167 12.52 -17.04 5.60
N VAL A 168 13.74 -17.21 5.10
CA VAL A 168 14.36 -16.26 4.19
C VAL A 168 13.78 -16.40 2.79
N VAL A 169 12.97 -15.43 2.38
CA VAL A 169 12.36 -15.42 1.03
C VAL A 169 13.18 -14.66 0.00
N GLY A 170 14.09 -13.79 0.44
CA GLY A 170 14.97 -13.05 -0.45
C GLY A 170 15.57 -11.80 0.18
N ILE A 171 16.08 -10.91 -0.67
CA ILE A 171 16.65 -9.62 -0.29
C ILE A 171 15.79 -8.51 -0.89
N ASN A 172 15.44 -7.51 -0.09
CA ASN A 172 14.71 -6.36 -0.56
C ASN A 172 15.62 -5.55 -1.51
N PRO A 173 15.24 -5.33 -2.79
CA PRO A 173 16.10 -4.68 -3.78
C PRO A 173 16.35 -3.20 -3.50
N TYR A 174 15.54 -2.56 -2.66
CA TYR A 174 15.64 -1.14 -2.33
C TYR A 174 16.44 -0.86 -1.05
N THR A 175 16.47 -1.82 -0.12
CA THR A 175 17.12 -1.64 1.20
C THR A 175 18.28 -2.59 1.43
N HIS A 176 18.45 -3.60 0.56
CA HIS A 176 19.44 -4.68 0.67
C HIS A 176 19.37 -5.47 1.98
N LYS A 177 18.21 -5.46 2.66
CA LYS A 177 17.97 -6.24 3.86
C LYS A 177 17.24 -7.55 3.55
N LEU A 178 17.41 -8.54 4.43
CA LEU A 178 16.67 -9.81 4.35
C LEU A 178 15.16 -9.58 4.48
N MET A 179 14.41 -10.27 3.64
CA MET A 179 12.96 -10.41 3.72
C MET A 179 12.64 -11.76 4.35
N LEU A 180 11.85 -11.71 5.44
CA LEU A 180 11.56 -12.85 6.29
C LEU A 180 10.06 -13.12 6.32
N HIS A 181 9.65 -14.36 6.08
CA HIS A 181 8.28 -14.83 6.24
C HIS A 181 8.14 -15.66 7.52
N ASP A 182 7.13 -15.37 8.32
CA ASP A 182 6.87 -16.05 9.61
C ASP A 182 5.35 -16.18 9.80
N GLY A 183 4.66 -16.53 8.70
CA GLY A 183 3.23 -16.77 8.69
C GLY A 183 2.92 -18.26 8.88
N VAL A 184 1.63 -18.58 9.02
CA VAL A 184 1.14 -19.96 9.18
C VAL A 184 1.04 -20.70 7.84
N GLU A 185 1.23 -19.99 6.74
CA GLU A 185 1.05 -20.50 5.39
C GLU A 185 2.18 -21.45 4.98
N HIS A 186 1.84 -22.45 4.15
CA HIS A 186 2.82 -23.32 3.53
C HIS A 186 3.53 -22.64 2.37
N MET A 187 4.85 -22.85 2.25
CA MET A 187 5.69 -22.29 1.19
C MET A 187 6.26 -23.37 0.28
N LEU A 188 6.22 -23.12 -1.03
CA LEU A 188 6.86 -23.96 -2.05
C LEU A 188 8.02 -23.19 -2.70
N LEU A 189 9.24 -23.69 -2.54
CA LEU A 189 10.42 -23.18 -3.24
C LEU A 189 10.77 -24.07 -4.44
N MET A 190 10.48 -23.60 -5.65
CA MET A 190 10.86 -24.27 -6.88
C MET A 190 12.12 -23.62 -7.46
N ALA A 191 13.19 -24.40 -7.61
CA ALA A 191 14.44 -23.91 -8.19
C ALA A 191 15.24 -25.05 -8.85
N PRO A 192 15.82 -24.84 -10.05
CA PRO A 192 16.68 -25.82 -10.72
C PRO A 192 17.89 -26.27 -9.87
N THR A 193 18.56 -27.34 -10.27
CA THR A 193 19.85 -27.71 -9.65
C THR A 193 20.88 -26.58 -9.85
N ARG A 194 21.78 -26.39 -8.88
CA ARG A 194 22.81 -25.34 -8.87
C ARG A 194 22.31 -23.88 -8.92
N SER A 195 21.01 -23.64 -8.72
CA SER A 195 20.41 -22.29 -8.62
C SER A 195 20.66 -21.55 -7.30
N GLY A 196 21.29 -22.21 -6.33
CA GLY A 196 21.56 -21.62 -5.02
C GLY A 196 20.43 -21.74 -4.00
N LYS A 197 19.36 -22.51 -4.23
CA LYS A 197 18.25 -22.67 -3.25
C LYS A 197 18.70 -22.96 -1.81
N GLY A 198 19.74 -23.78 -1.65
CA GLY A 198 20.32 -24.11 -0.35
C GLY A 198 20.97 -22.89 0.31
N VAL A 199 21.80 -22.18 -0.45
CA VAL A 199 22.60 -21.04 0.03
C VAL A 199 21.74 -19.79 0.25
N CYS A 200 20.74 -19.55 -0.59
CA CYS A 200 19.92 -18.33 -0.55
C CYS A 200 18.78 -18.40 0.46
N THR A 201 18.17 -19.57 0.65
CA THR A 201 16.95 -19.71 1.48
C THR A 201 17.14 -20.70 2.62
N ILE A 202 17.54 -21.95 2.32
CA ILE A 202 17.47 -23.04 3.32
C ILE A 202 18.49 -22.85 4.45
N ILE A 203 19.77 -22.67 4.12
CA ILE A 203 20.84 -22.48 5.11
C ILE A 203 20.62 -21.21 5.94
N PRO A 204 20.37 -20.02 5.34
CA PRO A 204 20.06 -18.83 6.10
C PRO A 204 18.88 -19.01 7.05
N THR A 205 17.79 -19.63 6.59
CA THR A 205 16.64 -19.98 7.43
C THR A 205 17.05 -20.87 8.61
N GLY A 206 17.85 -21.91 8.35
CA GLY A 206 18.37 -22.78 9.41
C GLY A 206 19.23 -22.06 10.46
N LEU A 207 19.83 -20.92 10.13
CA LEU A 207 20.63 -20.13 11.06
C LEU A 207 19.82 -19.09 11.84
N ILE A 208 18.75 -18.53 11.25
CA ILE A 208 17.98 -17.44 11.89
C ILE A 208 16.64 -17.89 12.50
N TRP A 209 16.09 -19.02 12.07
CA TRP A 209 14.79 -19.50 12.54
C TRP A 209 14.85 -19.92 14.00
N LYS A 210 14.26 -19.10 14.88
CA LYS A 210 14.32 -19.28 16.34
C LYS A 210 13.36 -20.33 16.88
N HIS A 211 12.36 -20.72 16.11
CA HIS A 211 11.45 -21.82 16.46
C HIS A 211 12.07 -23.19 16.14
N SER A 212 11.34 -24.25 16.48
CA SER A 212 11.68 -25.61 16.11
C SER A 212 11.70 -25.77 14.59
N ILE A 213 12.61 -26.60 14.07
CA ILE A 213 12.73 -26.90 12.64
C ILE A 213 13.05 -28.38 12.46
N PHE A 214 12.43 -28.99 11.46
CA PHE A 214 12.73 -30.34 11.01
C PHE A 214 13.31 -30.26 9.60
N PHE A 215 14.50 -30.82 9.39
CA PHE A 215 15.13 -30.87 8.07
C PHE A 215 15.11 -32.30 7.52
N PHE A 216 14.57 -32.45 6.32
CA PHE A 216 14.83 -33.63 5.50
C PHE A 216 16.12 -33.39 4.70
N ASP A 217 17.23 -33.94 5.20
CA ASP A 217 18.57 -33.71 4.67
C ASP A 217 19.27 -35.04 4.33
N PRO A 218 18.94 -35.67 3.18
CA PRO A 218 19.53 -36.95 2.81
C PRO A 218 21.05 -36.89 2.55
N LYS A 219 21.62 -35.68 2.37
CA LYS A 219 23.05 -35.47 2.10
C LYS A 219 23.84 -35.07 3.34
N GLY A 220 23.19 -34.63 4.41
CA GLY A 220 23.84 -34.13 5.62
C GLY A 220 24.48 -32.74 5.48
N GLU A 221 24.27 -32.04 4.36
CA GLU A 221 24.87 -30.72 4.11
C GLU A 221 24.29 -29.66 5.07
N LEU A 222 22.99 -29.70 5.33
CA LEU A 222 22.33 -28.77 6.25
C LEU A 222 22.72 -29.05 7.69
N TRP A 223 22.82 -30.32 8.07
CA TRP A 223 23.31 -30.71 9.39
C TRP A 223 24.69 -30.12 9.66
N ASN A 224 25.64 -30.32 8.75
CA ASN A 224 27.02 -29.86 8.90
C ASN A 224 27.13 -28.34 8.99
N LEU A 225 26.28 -27.60 8.26
CA LEU A 225 26.35 -26.13 8.20
C LEU A 225 25.58 -25.43 9.32
N THR A 226 24.50 -26.02 9.84
CA THR A 226 23.56 -25.31 10.72
C THR A 226 23.54 -25.83 12.17
N SER A 227 23.77 -27.13 12.40
CA SER A 227 23.56 -27.77 13.71
C SER A 227 24.40 -27.12 14.83
N GLY A 228 25.68 -26.83 14.55
CA GLY A 228 26.59 -26.21 15.50
C GLY A 228 26.13 -24.81 15.91
N TYR A 229 25.69 -23.98 14.96
CA TYR A 229 25.17 -22.65 15.26
C TYR A 229 23.87 -22.73 16.08
N ARG A 230 22.93 -23.60 15.68
CA ARG A 230 21.67 -23.79 16.41
C ARG A 230 21.89 -24.25 17.86
N LYS A 231 22.85 -25.15 18.09
CA LYS A 231 23.22 -25.61 19.44
C LYS A 231 23.93 -24.53 20.25
N ASN A 232 24.97 -23.92 19.68
CA ASN A 232 25.90 -23.09 20.44
C ASN A 232 25.45 -21.63 20.56
N VAL A 233 24.78 -21.09 19.54
CA VAL A 233 24.34 -19.69 19.48
C VAL A 233 22.86 -19.57 19.85
N LEU A 234 21.98 -20.34 19.19
CA LEU A 234 20.54 -20.32 19.51
C LEU A 234 20.19 -21.11 20.78
N LYS A 235 21.14 -21.85 21.36
CA LYS A 235 20.97 -22.67 22.58
C LYS A 235 19.84 -23.70 22.48
N GLN A 236 19.58 -24.19 21.27
CA GLN A 236 18.53 -25.17 21.01
C GLN A 236 19.04 -26.61 21.21
N LYS A 237 18.11 -27.52 21.51
CA LYS A 237 18.36 -28.96 21.41
C LYS A 237 18.43 -29.34 19.92
N VAL A 238 19.49 -30.03 19.53
CA VAL A 238 19.75 -30.40 18.13
C VAL A 238 20.02 -31.90 18.06
N LEU A 239 19.22 -32.62 17.27
CA LEU A 239 19.26 -34.08 17.14
C LEU A 239 19.42 -34.44 15.66
N LYS A 240 20.31 -35.40 15.37
CA LYS A 240 20.46 -36.00 14.03
C LYS A 240 19.80 -37.37 14.04
N PHE A 241 18.86 -37.62 13.14
CA PHE A 241 18.37 -38.98 12.91
C PHE A 241 19.00 -39.54 11.63
N GLN A 242 19.88 -40.52 11.78
CA GLN A 242 20.58 -41.17 10.67
C GLN A 242 20.67 -42.67 11.00
N PRO A 243 19.75 -43.51 10.51
CA PRO A 243 19.65 -44.92 10.92
C PRO A 243 20.91 -45.75 10.70
N LEU A 244 21.67 -45.46 9.64
CA LEU A 244 22.90 -46.17 9.28
C LEU A 244 24.16 -45.58 9.93
N CYS A 245 24.00 -44.69 10.92
CA CYS A 245 25.10 -44.00 11.58
C CYS A 245 25.82 -44.93 12.57
N THR A 246 27.11 -45.16 12.35
CA THR A 246 27.93 -46.09 13.15
C THR A 246 28.75 -45.42 14.24
N ASP A 247 28.93 -44.09 14.18
CA ASP A 247 29.76 -43.31 15.12
C ASP A 247 29.04 -42.97 16.44
N GLY A 248 27.78 -43.37 16.59
CA GLY A 248 26.96 -43.10 17.78
C GLY A 248 26.46 -41.65 17.91
N SER A 249 26.70 -40.79 16.93
CA SER A 249 26.26 -39.38 16.94
C SER A 249 24.77 -39.18 16.63
N ALA A 250 24.11 -40.19 16.06
CA ALA A 250 22.70 -40.12 15.73
C ALA A 250 21.81 -40.47 16.93
N ALA A 251 20.72 -39.72 17.06
CA ALA A 251 19.59 -40.10 17.89
C ALA A 251 18.96 -41.40 17.37
N ARG A 252 18.40 -42.17 18.29
CA ARG A 252 17.67 -43.40 18.03
C ARG A 252 16.21 -43.16 18.38
N TRP A 253 15.31 -43.65 17.54
CA TRP A 253 13.88 -43.59 17.78
C TRP A 253 13.29 -44.96 17.50
N ASN A 254 12.45 -45.44 18.41
CA ASN A 254 11.70 -46.68 18.26
C ASN A 254 10.22 -46.30 18.14
N PRO A 255 9.62 -46.34 16.95
CA PRO A 255 8.21 -46.02 16.76
C PRO A 255 7.28 -46.88 17.63
N LEU A 256 7.66 -48.14 17.88
CA LEU A 256 6.87 -49.05 18.72
C LEU A 256 6.88 -48.67 20.20
N ALA A 257 7.82 -47.84 20.66
CA ALA A 257 7.83 -47.35 22.02
C ALA A 257 6.76 -46.27 22.28
N GLU A 258 6.21 -45.67 21.24
CA GLU A 258 5.12 -44.68 21.34
C GLU A 258 3.74 -45.36 21.48
N VAL A 259 3.66 -46.68 21.25
CA VAL A 259 2.40 -47.45 21.33
C VAL A 259 2.14 -47.89 22.76
N ASN A 260 1.04 -47.40 23.35
CA ASN A 260 0.59 -47.83 24.66
C ASN A 260 -0.07 -49.21 24.58
N TYR A 261 0.77 -50.24 24.55
CA TYR A 261 0.35 -51.63 24.39
C TYR A 261 -0.63 -52.06 25.49
N ARG A 262 -1.74 -52.70 25.08
CA ARG A 262 -2.87 -53.16 25.91
C ARG A 262 -3.68 -52.05 26.56
N THR A 263 -3.78 -50.90 25.90
CA THR A 263 -4.68 -49.83 26.30
C THR A 263 -5.78 -49.65 25.25
N THR A 264 -6.81 -48.88 25.60
CA THR A 264 -7.87 -48.49 24.65
C THR A 264 -7.37 -47.55 23.55
N GLU A 265 -6.18 -46.97 23.71
CA GLU A 265 -5.56 -46.00 22.81
C GLU A 265 -4.66 -46.67 21.76
N GLU A 266 -4.34 -47.97 21.93
CA GLU A 266 -3.37 -48.71 21.10
C GLU A 266 -3.63 -48.58 19.59
N LEU A 267 -4.89 -48.68 19.15
CA LEU A 267 -5.24 -48.53 17.73
C LEU A 267 -5.00 -47.09 17.22
N SER A 268 -5.29 -46.08 18.04
CA SER A 268 -5.06 -44.68 17.72
C SER A 268 -3.56 -44.35 17.67
N ASP A 269 -2.79 -44.91 18.61
CA ASP A 269 -1.34 -44.75 18.66
C ASP A 269 -0.68 -45.33 17.40
N VAL A 270 -1.09 -46.54 16.98
CA VAL A 270 -0.57 -47.19 15.76
C VAL A 270 -0.90 -46.41 14.49
N GLN A 271 -2.04 -45.72 14.43
CA GLN A 271 -2.41 -44.88 13.28
C GLN A 271 -1.63 -43.55 13.22
N SER A 272 -1.05 -43.13 14.34
CA SER A 272 -0.40 -41.82 14.48
C SER A 272 1.11 -41.86 14.21
N ILE A 273 1.72 -43.05 14.19
CA ILE A 273 3.15 -43.30 13.92
C ILE A 273 3.42 -43.67 12.46
#